data_AF-A0A373LRK5-F1
#
_entry.id   AF-A0A373LRK5-F1
#
_cell.length_a   1.000
_cell.length_b   1.000
_cell.length_c   1.000
_cell.angle_alpha   90.00
_cell.angle_beta   90.00
_cell.angle_gamma   90.00
#
_symmetry.space_group_name_H-M   'P 1'
#
loop_
_entity.id
_entity.type
_entity.pdbx_description
1 polymer ?
#
loop_
_entity_poly.entity_id
_entity_poly.type
_entity_poly.pdbx_seq_one_letter_code
_entity_poly.pdbx_strand_id
1 'polypeptide(L)'
;MEKTKKTGTLVECSVLIAMAFVLSFIKIIDMPYGGAVTAASMLPIIIAGYRNGLKWGLITSFTYSILQLLTGLSNVSYATSTTAMIAIILLDYIVAFTVLGLLGVVKKNKHQTGALVLGTLIVCLLRYLCHFITGCTVWAGVSIPTADGALYSLVYNGAYMIPETVVTVYVMALVSNSIDLRAAKPVTREKSKNIMAVLNGVLVCGIAIIVDFLIIFRQIQTEDGFKITLIANTNWMLVGVILLVGVIVGGLTYVITKLVVSKKKTVLPRREN
;
A
#
# COMPACT_ATOMS: atom_id res chain seq x y z
N MET A 1 20.08 -2.51 31.45
CA MET A 1 18.81 -2.92 30.80
C MET A 1 18.32 -1.98 29.71
N GLU A 2 18.41 -0.64 29.85
CA GLU A 2 17.86 0.31 28.85
C GLU A 2 18.63 0.32 27.49
N LYS A 3 19.96 0.17 27.51
CA LYS A 3 20.79 0.08 26.28
C LYS A 3 20.37 -1.10 25.38
N THR A 4 20.16 -2.28 25.96
CA THR A 4 19.77 -3.50 25.22
C THR A 4 18.44 -3.35 24.49
N LYS A 5 17.48 -2.61 25.07
CA LYS A 5 16.18 -2.35 24.45
C LYS A 5 16.29 -1.41 23.25
N LYS A 6 17.14 -0.37 23.33
CA LYS A 6 17.40 0.56 22.21
C LYS A 6 18.10 -0.15 21.05
N THR A 7 19.09 -0.99 21.33
CA THR A 7 19.77 -1.80 20.30
C THR A 7 18.80 -2.79 19.64
N GLY A 8 17.95 -3.48 20.41
CA GLY A 8 16.95 -4.39 19.86
C GLY A 8 15.95 -3.70 18.92
N THR A 9 15.45 -2.52 19.31
CA THR A 9 14.58 -1.72 18.43
C THR A 9 15.30 -1.26 17.16
N LEU A 10 16.55 -0.82 17.27
CA LEU A 10 17.34 -0.40 16.12
C LEU A 10 17.50 -1.54 15.11
N VAL A 11 17.85 -2.74 15.58
CA VAL A 11 17.99 -3.95 14.74
C VAL A 11 16.64 -4.32 14.10
N GLU A 12 15.54 -4.31 14.86
CA GLU A 12 14.21 -4.60 14.33
C GLU A 12 13.83 -3.63 13.19
N CYS A 13 14.03 -2.32 13.41
CA CYS A 13 13.79 -1.30 12.40
C CYS A 13 14.67 -1.49 11.15
N SER A 14 15.96 -1.78 11.32
CA SER A 14 16.89 -2.01 10.19
C SER A 14 16.50 -3.22 9.35
N VAL A 15 16.09 -4.33 9.99
CA VAL A 15 15.63 -5.53 9.27
C VAL A 15 14.35 -5.23 8.49
N LEU A 16 13.42 -4.46 9.08
CA LEU A 16 12.19 -4.06 8.41
C LEU A 16 12.47 -3.10 7.23
N ILE A 17 13.46 -2.20 7.34
CA ILE A 17 13.92 -1.38 6.22
C ILE A 17 14.47 -2.25 5.09
N ALA A 18 15.35 -3.21 5.40
CA ALA A 18 15.92 -4.10 4.40
C ALA A 18 14.83 -4.93 3.69
N MET A 19 13.85 -5.44 4.44
CA MET A 19 12.70 -6.15 3.89
C MET A 19 11.86 -5.25 2.98
N ALA A 20 11.52 -4.03 3.41
CA ALA A 20 10.78 -3.07 2.60
C ALA A 20 11.53 -2.75 1.30
N PHE A 21 12.84 -2.55 1.39
CA PHE A 21 13.69 -2.23 0.25
C PHE A 21 13.72 -3.37 -0.78
N VAL A 22 13.90 -4.62 -0.34
CA VAL A 22 13.84 -5.79 -1.23
C VAL A 22 12.46 -5.91 -1.89
N LEU A 23 11.38 -5.76 -1.11
CA LEU A 23 10.01 -5.81 -1.63
C LEU A 23 9.71 -4.67 -2.62
N SER A 24 10.40 -3.53 -2.53
CA SER A 24 10.22 -2.41 -3.45
C SER A 24 10.71 -2.69 -4.88
N PHE A 25 11.60 -3.68 -5.05
CA PHE A 25 12.02 -4.14 -6.38
C PHE A 25 11.03 -5.11 -7.04
N ILE A 26 10.13 -5.72 -6.26
CA ILE A 26 9.09 -6.61 -6.78
C ILE A 26 7.89 -5.76 -7.16
N LYS A 27 7.94 -5.19 -8.38
CA LYS A 27 6.89 -4.34 -8.93
C LYS A 27 5.87 -5.18 -9.70
N ILE A 28 4.62 -5.11 -9.26
CA ILE A 28 3.45 -5.66 -9.97
C ILE A 28 3.07 -4.72 -11.11
N ILE A 29 3.19 -3.41 -10.89
CA ILE A 29 2.93 -2.34 -11.86
C ILE A 29 4.06 -1.34 -11.74
N ASP A 30 4.63 -0.91 -12.86
CA ASP A 30 5.65 0.13 -12.92
C ASP A 30 5.20 1.25 -13.86
N MET A 31 5.19 2.48 -13.35
CA MET A 31 4.66 3.63 -14.06
C MET A 31 5.79 4.39 -14.78
N PRO A 32 5.55 4.95 -15.98
CA PRO A 32 6.60 5.50 -16.83
C PRO A 32 7.32 6.73 -16.24
N TYR A 33 6.61 7.58 -15.50
CA TYR A 33 7.15 8.77 -14.84
C TYR A 33 7.32 8.59 -13.33
N GLY A 34 7.53 7.35 -12.90
CA GLY A 34 7.60 6.97 -11.49
C GLY A 34 6.23 6.69 -10.89
N GLY A 35 6.28 5.98 -9.75
CA GLY A 35 5.12 5.31 -9.16
C GLY A 35 5.13 3.82 -9.48
N ALA A 36 4.75 2.99 -8.51
CA ALA A 36 4.68 1.55 -8.68
C ALA A 36 3.69 0.94 -7.70
N VAL A 37 3.12 -0.19 -8.10
CA VAL A 37 2.46 -1.12 -7.19
C VAL A 37 3.45 -2.24 -6.90
N THR A 38 3.77 -2.45 -5.64
CA THR A 38 4.82 -3.35 -5.17
C THR A 38 4.24 -4.53 -4.40
N ALA A 39 5.09 -5.49 -4.05
CA ALA A 39 4.74 -6.58 -3.14
C ALA A 39 4.58 -6.11 -1.68
N ALA A 40 3.69 -5.14 -1.43
CA ALA A 40 3.45 -4.51 -0.14
C ALA A 40 4.71 -3.92 0.53
N SER A 41 5.59 -3.27 -0.24
CA SER A 41 6.87 -2.72 0.25
C SER A 41 6.73 -1.71 1.38
N MET A 42 5.60 -0.97 1.46
CA MET A 42 5.33 -0.04 2.55
C MET A 42 5.08 -0.75 3.89
N LEU A 43 4.62 -2.00 3.87
CA LEU A 43 4.13 -2.70 5.06
C LEU A 43 5.19 -2.84 6.17
N PRO A 44 6.44 -3.28 5.91
CA PRO A 44 7.43 -3.44 6.97
C PRO A 44 7.75 -2.12 7.68
N ILE A 45 7.77 -1.00 6.94
CA ILE A 45 8.01 0.35 7.49
C ILE A 45 6.86 0.79 8.41
N ILE A 46 5.63 0.55 7.96
CA ILE A 46 4.42 0.83 8.73
C ILE A 46 4.41 -0.02 10.02
N ILE A 47 4.76 -1.31 9.93
CA ILE A 47 4.89 -2.21 11.08
C ILE A 47 5.96 -1.71 12.07
N ALA A 48 7.12 -1.25 11.59
CA ALA A 48 8.16 -0.69 12.44
C ALA A 48 7.64 0.50 13.26
N GLY A 49 6.88 1.40 12.63
CA GLY A 49 6.23 2.51 13.30
C GLY A 49 5.25 2.07 14.38
N TYR A 50 4.34 1.14 14.06
CA TYR A 50 3.39 0.62 15.03
C TYR A 50 4.06 -0.04 16.24
N ARG A 51 5.05 -0.89 15.99
CA ARG A 51 5.73 -1.67 17.04
C ARG A 51 6.59 -0.79 17.95
N ASN A 52 7.31 0.16 17.36
CA ASN A 52 8.32 0.93 18.08
C ASN A 52 7.86 2.34 18.49
N GLY A 53 6.69 2.78 18.00
CA GLY A 53 6.05 4.05 18.31
C GLY A 53 6.51 5.17 17.39
N LEU A 54 5.87 6.34 17.50
CA LEU A 54 6.02 7.45 16.56
C LEU A 54 7.48 7.84 16.27
N LYS A 55 8.30 8.03 17.30
CA LYS A 55 9.71 8.44 17.14
C LYS A 55 10.49 7.46 16.27
N TRP A 56 10.41 6.17 16.57
CA TRP A 56 11.10 5.14 15.81
C TRP A 56 10.47 4.94 14.43
N GLY A 57 9.15 5.08 14.30
CA GLY A 57 8.46 5.05 13.01
C GLY A 57 8.95 6.13 12.05
N LEU A 58 9.04 7.38 12.50
CA LEU A 58 9.54 8.49 11.70
C LEU A 58 11.00 8.30 11.31
N ILE A 59 11.87 7.87 12.23
CA ILE A 59 13.28 7.59 11.91
C ILE A 59 13.38 6.46 10.87
N THR A 60 12.65 5.36 11.07
CA THR A 60 12.70 4.20 10.16
C THR A 60 12.23 4.55 8.76
N SER A 61 11.09 5.24 8.67
CA SER A 61 10.50 5.65 7.40
C SER A 61 11.31 6.73 6.69
N PHE A 62 11.94 7.64 7.42
CA PHE A 62 12.92 8.58 6.87
C PHE A 62 14.16 7.87 6.32
N THR A 63 14.71 6.87 7.03
CA THR A 63 15.82 6.09 6.48
C THR A 63 15.42 5.35 5.21
N TYR A 64 14.22 4.78 5.18
CA TYR A 64 13.68 4.14 3.98
C TYR A 64 13.49 5.15 2.82
N SER A 65 13.04 6.38 3.10
CA SER A 65 12.84 7.40 2.09
C SER A 65 14.14 7.77 1.37
N ILE A 66 15.28 7.75 2.07
CA ILE A 66 16.60 7.94 1.46
C ILE A 66 16.91 6.80 0.47
N LEU A 67 16.65 5.54 0.83
CA LEU A 67 16.86 4.41 -0.08
C LEU A 67 15.98 4.49 -1.32
N GLN A 68 14.73 4.93 -1.14
CA GLN A 68 13.80 5.16 -2.25
C GLN A 68 14.26 6.32 -3.14
N LEU A 69 14.79 7.41 -2.57
CA LEU A 69 15.37 8.51 -3.33
C LEU A 69 16.58 8.06 -4.14
N LEU A 70 17.50 7.28 -3.54
CA LEU A 70 18.69 6.78 -4.21
C LEU A 70 18.36 5.89 -5.42
N THR A 71 17.34 5.05 -5.29
CA THR A 71 16.87 4.18 -6.38
C THR A 71 15.96 4.89 -7.39
N GLY A 72 15.37 6.03 -7.01
CA GLY A 72 14.51 6.86 -7.84
C GLY A 72 15.19 8.12 -8.39
N LEU A 73 16.53 8.22 -8.30
CA LEU A 73 17.26 9.45 -8.62
C LEU A 73 17.08 9.90 -10.09
N SER A 74 16.82 8.96 -10.99
CA SER A 74 16.46 9.26 -12.39
C SER A 74 15.24 10.19 -12.49
N ASN A 75 14.27 10.08 -11.58
CA ASN A 75 13.09 10.95 -11.63
C ASN A 75 13.41 12.40 -11.25
N VAL A 76 14.47 12.63 -10.46
CA VAL A 76 14.93 13.98 -10.12
C VAL A 76 15.49 14.70 -11.35
N SER A 77 15.98 13.97 -12.36
CA SER A 77 16.50 14.54 -13.60
C SER A 77 15.43 15.23 -14.47
N TYR A 78 14.14 14.95 -14.24
CA TYR A 78 13.04 15.65 -14.91
C TYR A 78 12.77 17.05 -14.34
N ALA A 79 13.47 17.45 -13.27
CA ALA A 79 13.31 18.77 -12.68
C ALA A 79 13.72 19.89 -13.66
N THR A 80 12.79 20.78 -13.97
CA THR A 80 13.01 21.94 -14.85
C THR A 80 13.57 23.16 -14.12
N SER A 81 13.64 23.12 -12.79
CA SER A 81 14.18 24.19 -11.94
C SER A 81 14.65 23.65 -10.59
N THR A 82 15.42 24.45 -9.84
CA THR A 82 15.83 24.11 -8.47
C THR A 82 14.63 23.89 -7.54
N THR A 83 13.57 24.69 -7.68
CA THR A 83 12.34 24.55 -6.89
C THR A 83 11.63 23.23 -7.22
N ALA A 84 11.55 22.88 -8.50
CA ALA A 84 11.00 21.59 -8.96
C ALA A 84 11.81 20.40 -8.41
N MET A 85 13.14 20.50 -8.44
CA MET A 85 14.04 19.48 -7.89
C MET A 85 13.79 19.28 -6.39
N ILE A 86 13.72 20.37 -5.61
CA ILE A 86 13.44 20.31 -4.17
C ILE A 86 12.07 19.70 -3.92
N ALA A 87 11.06 20.09 -4.70
CA ALA A 87 9.71 19.55 -4.57
C ALA A 87 9.66 18.04 -4.88
N ILE A 88 10.33 17.55 -5.94
CA ILE A 88 10.42 16.11 -6.23
C ILE A 88 11.12 15.39 -5.06
N ILE A 89 12.30 15.85 -4.64
CA ILE A 89 13.05 15.23 -3.55
C ILE A 89 12.20 15.13 -2.27
N LEU A 90 11.51 16.22 -1.90
CA LEU A 90 10.73 16.23 -0.67
C LEU A 90 9.41 15.47 -0.80
N LEU A 91 8.60 15.80 -1.80
CA LEU A 91 7.22 15.37 -1.86
C LEU A 91 7.01 14.10 -2.71
N ASP A 92 8.00 13.62 -3.48
CA ASP A 92 7.96 12.27 -4.07
C ASP A 92 8.77 11.25 -3.27
N TYR A 93 9.72 11.71 -2.45
CA TYR A 93 10.57 10.81 -1.66
C TYR A 93 10.53 11.10 -0.16
N ILE A 94 11.20 12.15 0.31
CA ILE A 94 11.51 12.29 1.74
C ILE A 94 10.24 12.34 2.60
N VAL A 95 9.37 13.31 2.38
CA VAL A 95 8.11 13.48 3.11
C VAL A 95 7.14 12.35 2.78
N ALA A 96 6.99 12.02 1.50
CA ALA A 96 6.06 11.00 1.01
C ALA A 96 6.25 9.62 1.67
N PHE A 97 7.50 9.19 1.88
CA PHE A 97 7.77 7.94 2.57
C PHE A 97 7.86 8.11 4.09
N THR A 98 8.30 9.26 4.61
CA THR A 98 8.39 9.49 6.07
C THR A 98 7.01 9.49 6.75
N VAL A 99 5.95 9.94 6.07
CA VAL A 99 4.58 9.90 6.64
C VAL A 99 4.10 8.49 6.97
N LEU A 100 4.68 7.44 6.36
CA LEU A 100 4.38 6.03 6.71
C LEU A 100 4.68 5.72 8.19
N GLY A 101 5.67 6.41 8.77
CA GLY A 101 6.04 6.27 10.19
C GLY A 101 4.99 6.80 11.16
N LEU A 102 4.04 7.63 10.72
CA LEU A 102 3.00 8.23 11.57
C LEU A 102 2.05 7.19 12.17
N LEU A 103 2.00 5.97 11.62
CA LEU A 103 1.25 4.86 12.22
C LEU A 103 1.66 4.58 13.68
N GLY A 104 2.88 4.96 14.08
CA GLY A 104 3.34 4.83 15.46
C GLY A 104 2.50 5.59 16.50
N VAL A 105 1.65 6.54 16.10
CA VAL A 105 0.67 7.21 16.99
C VAL A 105 -0.31 6.21 17.60
N VAL A 106 -0.74 5.19 16.83
CA VAL A 106 -1.76 4.23 17.27
C VAL A 106 -1.18 2.99 17.98
N LYS A 107 0.12 2.99 18.30
CA LYS A 107 0.83 1.86 18.97
C LYS A 107 0.08 1.31 20.20
N LYS A 108 -0.52 2.19 21.01
CA LYS A 108 -1.19 1.81 22.27
C LYS A 108 -2.67 1.42 22.08
N ASN A 109 -3.16 1.32 20.85
CA ASN A 109 -4.57 1.01 20.59
C ASN A 109 -4.91 -0.45 20.98
N LYS A 110 -5.99 -0.62 21.74
CA LYS A 110 -6.48 -1.94 22.19
C LYS A 110 -7.02 -2.79 21.03
N HIS A 111 -7.56 -2.16 19.99
CA HIS A 111 -8.13 -2.80 18.80
C HIS A 111 -7.11 -2.83 17.66
N GLN A 112 -6.06 -3.65 17.80
CA GLN A 112 -4.92 -3.72 16.86
C GLN A 112 -5.33 -3.74 15.39
N THR A 113 -6.18 -4.71 14.98
CA THR A 113 -6.51 -4.91 13.56
C THR A 113 -7.20 -3.69 12.96
N GLY A 114 -8.20 -3.13 13.64
CA GLY A 114 -8.90 -1.92 13.17
C GLY A 114 -7.98 -0.70 13.11
N ALA A 115 -7.15 -0.51 14.14
CA ALA A 115 -6.19 0.59 14.20
C ALA A 115 -5.13 0.51 13.11
N LEU A 116 -4.62 -0.69 12.83
CA LEU A 116 -3.62 -0.94 11.79
C LEU A 116 -4.20 -0.74 10.40
N VAL A 117 -5.41 -1.24 10.13
CA VAL A 117 -6.08 -1.09 8.83
C VAL A 117 -6.38 0.38 8.53
N LEU A 118 -7.07 1.07 9.46
CA LEU A 118 -7.42 2.47 9.28
C LEU A 118 -6.18 3.38 9.24
N GLY A 119 -5.22 3.14 10.13
CA GLY A 119 -3.99 3.93 10.15
C GLY A 119 -3.15 3.72 8.89
N THR A 120 -3.09 2.49 8.35
CA THR A 120 -2.40 2.20 7.08
C THR A 120 -3.05 2.98 5.94
N LEU A 121 -4.38 2.98 5.86
CA LEU A 121 -5.12 3.77 4.87
C LEU A 121 -4.78 5.27 4.98
N ILE A 122 -4.76 5.82 6.21
CA ILE A 122 -4.45 7.24 6.45
C ILE A 122 -3.03 7.58 6.00
N VAL A 123 -2.01 6.81 6.38
CA VAL A 123 -0.62 7.14 5.98
C VAL A 123 -0.39 6.98 4.48
N CYS A 124 -1.09 6.04 3.83
CA CYS A 124 -1.04 5.90 2.37
C CYS A 124 -1.75 7.08 1.68
N LEU A 125 -2.87 7.56 2.23
CA LEU A 125 -3.54 8.77 1.74
C LEU A 125 -2.64 10.01 1.90
N LEU A 126 -1.95 10.17 3.03
CA LEU A 126 -0.99 11.27 3.21
C LEU A 126 0.14 11.20 2.18
N ARG A 127 0.68 10.01 1.92
CA ARG A 127 1.68 9.81 0.86
C ARG A 127 1.11 10.17 -0.51
N TYR A 128 -0.12 9.75 -0.81
CA TYR A 128 -0.79 10.08 -2.07
C TYR A 128 -0.99 11.60 -2.24
N LEU A 129 -1.34 12.32 -1.17
CA LEU A 129 -1.45 13.77 -1.20
C LEU A 129 -0.12 14.45 -1.52
N CYS A 130 1.02 13.91 -1.05
CA CYS A 130 2.34 14.43 -1.44
C CYS A 130 2.57 14.32 -2.95
N HIS A 131 2.30 13.14 -3.52
CA HIS A 131 2.43 12.87 -4.97
C HIS A 131 1.43 13.68 -5.81
N PHE A 132 0.22 13.88 -5.30
CA PHE A 132 -0.76 14.73 -5.94
C PHE A 132 -0.26 16.18 -6.04
N ILE A 133 0.30 16.73 -4.95
CA ILE A 133 0.84 18.08 -4.91
C ILE A 133 2.03 18.23 -5.86
N THR A 134 2.97 17.28 -5.91
CA THR A 134 4.08 17.32 -6.89
C THR A 134 3.57 17.22 -8.31
N GLY A 135 2.62 16.33 -8.57
CA GLY A 135 2.01 16.19 -9.89
C GLY A 135 1.41 17.50 -10.39
N CYS A 136 0.70 18.23 -9.52
CA CYS A 136 0.08 19.52 -9.86
C CYS A 136 1.09 20.64 -10.09
N THR A 137 2.20 20.63 -9.34
CA THR A 137 3.11 21.79 -9.24
C THR A 137 4.40 21.65 -10.05
N VAL A 138 4.86 20.43 -10.28
CA VAL A 138 6.15 20.14 -10.93
C VAL A 138 5.96 19.41 -12.25
N TRP A 139 5.08 18.41 -12.27
CA TRP A 139 4.94 17.54 -13.43
C TRP A 139 4.02 18.12 -14.52
N ALA A 140 3.24 19.16 -14.20
CA ALA A 140 2.47 19.95 -15.16
C ALA A 140 3.42 20.64 -16.16
N GLY A 141 3.24 20.35 -17.45
CA GLY A 141 4.11 20.84 -18.54
C GLY A 141 5.39 20.03 -18.76
N VAL A 142 5.65 19.01 -17.94
CA VAL A 142 6.79 18.08 -18.09
C VAL A 142 6.32 16.73 -18.63
N SER A 143 5.42 16.07 -17.91
CA SER A 143 4.81 14.79 -18.30
C SER A 143 3.28 14.84 -18.34
N ILE A 144 2.70 15.97 -17.94
CA ILE A 144 1.26 16.20 -17.83
C ILE A 144 0.86 17.43 -18.69
N PRO A 145 -0.23 17.38 -19.48
CA PRO A 145 -0.73 18.55 -20.19
C PRO A 145 -1.04 19.73 -19.25
N THR A 146 -0.54 20.92 -19.59
CA THR A 146 -0.64 22.12 -18.74
C THR A 146 -2.08 22.57 -18.48
N ALA A 147 -3.01 22.26 -19.39
CA ALA A 147 -4.39 22.73 -19.32
C ALA A 147 -5.20 22.17 -18.14
N ASP A 148 -4.82 20.99 -17.60
CA ASP A 148 -5.57 20.30 -16.53
C ASP A 148 -4.64 19.57 -15.52
N GLY A 149 -3.54 20.21 -15.12
CA GLY A 149 -2.51 19.60 -14.27
C GLY A 149 -3.02 18.90 -13.01
N ALA A 150 -4.08 19.43 -12.38
CA ALA A 150 -4.70 18.82 -11.21
C ALA A 150 -5.45 17.52 -11.51
N LEU A 151 -6.29 17.49 -12.56
CA LEU A 151 -7.02 16.28 -12.93
C LEU A 151 -6.07 15.17 -13.36
N TYR A 152 -5.06 15.51 -14.16
CA TYR A 152 -4.04 14.55 -14.57
C TYR A 152 -3.21 14.04 -13.40
N SER A 153 -2.79 14.91 -12.47
CA SER A 153 -2.10 14.49 -11.25
C SER A 153 -2.94 13.53 -10.43
N LEU A 154 -4.23 13.84 -10.26
CA LEU A 154 -5.17 12.97 -9.55
C LEU A 154 -5.26 11.60 -10.21
N VAL A 155 -5.43 11.56 -11.52
CA VAL A 155 -5.60 10.30 -12.26
C VAL A 155 -4.30 9.49 -12.30
N TYR A 156 -3.18 10.11 -12.67
CA TYR A 156 -1.89 9.45 -12.79
C TYR A 156 -1.41 8.90 -11.45
N ASN A 157 -1.39 9.73 -10.41
CA ASN A 157 -0.93 9.29 -9.10
C ASN A 157 -1.92 8.28 -8.48
N GLY A 158 -3.22 8.49 -8.70
CA GLY A 158 -4.27 7.59 -8.21
C GLY A 158 -4.15 6.20 -8.84
N ALA A 159 -3.76 6.13 -10.11
CA ALA A 159 -3.62 4.88 -10.87
C ALA A 159 -2.66 3.89 -10.21
N TYR A 160 -1.59 4.35 -9.54
CA TYR A 160 -0.70 3.46 -8.80
C TYR A 160 -0.89 3.51 -7.29
N MET A 161 -1.20 4.67 -6.69
CA MET A 161 -1.33 4.77 -5.23
C MET A 161 -2.56 4.08 -4.67
N ILE A 162 -3.68 4.06 -5.41
CA ILE A 162 -4.88 3.33 -4.99
C ILE A 162 -4.60 1.82 -4.90
N PRO A 163 -4.13 1.14 -5.97
CA PRO A 163 -3.80 -0.28 -5.89
C PRO A 163 -2.66 -0.58 -4.89
N GLU A 164 -1.62 0.26 -4.82
CA GLU A 164 -0.54 0.11 -3.82
C GLU A 164 -1.07 0.20 -2.37
N THR A 165 -2.03 1.11 -2.13
CA THR A 165 -2.73 1.22 -0.83
C THR A 165 -3.57 -0.01 -0.55
N VAL A 166 -4.33 -0.50 -1.53
CA VAL A 166 -5.17 -1.70 -1.39
C VAL A 166 -4.32 -2.91 -1.04
N VAL A 167 -3.21 -3.15 -1.77
CA VAL A 167 -2.27 -4.24 -1.48
C VAL A 167 -1.73 -4.11 -0.05
N THR A 168 -1.26 -2.93 0.34
CA THR A 168 -0.67 -2.72 1.67
C THR A 168 -1.69 -2.90 2.80
N VAL A 169 -2.90 -2.36 2.65
CA VAL A 169 -4.00 -2.50 3.62
C VAL A 169 -4.45 -3.97 3.72
N TYR A 170 -4.55 -4.67 2.59
CA TYR A 170 -4.93 -6.08 2.55
C TYR A 170 -3.92 -6.95 3.30
N VAL A 171 -2.62 -6.80 3.01
CA VAL A 171 -1.58 -7.57 3.71
C VAL A 171 -1.50 -7.17 5.18
N MET A 172 -1.68 -5.89 5.52
CA MET A 172 -1.77 -5.44 6.91
C MET A 172 -2.94 -6.12 7.65
N ALA A 173 -4.11 -6.24 7.02
CA ALA A 173 -5.25 -6.91 7.62
C ALA A 173 -4.99 -8.40 7.86
N LEU A 174 -4.33 -9.09 6.92
CA LEU A 174 -3.92 -10.49 7.09
C LEU A 174 -2.94 -10.66 8.25
N VAL A 175 -1.88 -9.85 8.29
CA VAL A 175 -0.84 -9.90 9.33
C VAL A 175 -1.45 -9.57 10.68
N SER A 176 -2.18 -8.47 10.79
CA SER A 176 -2.75 -8.01 12.06
C SER A 176 -3.87 -8.91 12.59
N ASN A 177 -4.53 -9.70 11.75
CA ASN A 177 -5.49 -10.71 12.15
C ASN A 177 -4.80 -11.99 12.66
N SER A 178 -3.59 -12.28 12.17
CA SER A 178 -2.87 -13.53 12.46
C SER A 178 -1.78 -13.38 13.53
N ILE A 179 -1.27 -12.17 13.75
CA ILE A 179 -0.12 -11.89 14.60
C ILE A 179 -0.46 -10.74 15.55
N ASP A 180 -0.18 -10.89 16.84
CA ASP A 180 -0.17 -9.77 17.80
C ASP A 180 1.18 -9.04 17.69
N LEU A 181 1.12 -7.85 17.09
CA LEU A 181 2.26 -6.96 16.89
C LEU A 181 2.54 -6.08 18.10
N ARG A 182 1.66 -6.05 19.12
CA ARG A 182 1.85 -5.26 20.35
C ARG A 182 2.76 -5.98 21.35
N ALA A 183 2.82 -7.31 21.27
CA ALA A 183 3.70 -8.12 22.08
C ALA A 183 5.17 -7.78 21.77
N ALA A 184 6.02 -7.83 22.81
CA ALA A 184 7.44 -7.52 22.70
C ALA A 184 8.11 -8.35 21.58
N LYS A 185 7.76 -9.64 21.51
CA LYS A 185 8.02 -10.51 20.37
C LYS A 185 6.68 -10.78 19.67
N PRO A 186 6.57 -10.68 18.34
CA PRO A 186 5.34 -11.01 17.63
C PRO A 186 4.91 -12.44 17.95
N VAL A 187 3.65 -12.63 18.33
CA VAL A 187 3.08 -13.95 18.62
C VAL A 187 1.89 -14.21 17.72
N THR A 188 1.68 -15.46 17.35
CA THR A 188 0.47 -15.86 16.62
C THR A 188 -0.75 -15.69 17.52
N ARG A 189 -1.86 -15.26 16.93
CA ARG A 189 -3.17 -15.14 17.61
C ARG A 189 -4.23 -15.90 16.83
N GLU A 190 -5.32 -16.24 17.51
CA GLU A 190 -6.48 -16.82 16.83
C GLU A 190 -7.03 -15.83 15.79
N LYS A 191 -7.14 -16.29 14.55
CA LYS A 191 -7.63 -15.48 13.43
C LYS A 191 -9.12 -15.23 13.61
N SER A 192 -9.55 -13.98 13.49
CA SER A 192 -10.97 -13.67 13.38
C SER A 192 -11.50 -14.26 12.07
N LYS A 193 -12.41 -15.22 12.22
CA LYS A 193 -13.05 -15.91 11.11
C LYS A 193 -13.89 -14.97 10.23
N ASN A 194 -14.54 -13.97 10.84
CA ASN A 194 -15.29 -12.95 10.11
C ASN A 194 -14.36 -12.09 9.26
N ILE A 195 -13.21 -11.67 9.81
CA ILE A 195 -12.20 -10.91 9.07
C ILE A 195 -11.63 -11.77 7.94
N MET A 196 -11.34 -13.06 8.19
CA MET A 196 -10.88 -13.97 7.14
C MET A 196 -11.88 -14.13 6.00
N ALA A 197 -13.18 -14.23 6.29
CA ALA A 197 -14.20 -14.31 5.26
C ALA A 197 -14.21 -13.05 4.37
N VAL A 198 -14.12 -11.86 4.98
CA VAL A 198 -14.03 -10.59 4.25
C VAL A 198 -12.75 -10.57 3.40
N LEU A 199 -11.60 -10.92 3.96
CA LEU A 199 -10.32 -10.91 3.25
C LEU A 199 -10.33 -11.87 2.06
N ASN A 200 -10.85 -13.09 2.21
CA ASN A 200 -10.93 -14.04 1.10
C ASN A 200 -11.82 -13.52 -0.05
N GLY A 201 -12.96 -12.91 0.27
CA GLY A 201 -13.84 -12.32 -0.75
C GLY A 201 -13.19 -11.11 -1.45
N VAL A 202 -12.61 -10.20 -0.66
CA VAL A 202 -11.92 -9.00 -1.18
C VAL A 202 -10.70 -9.38 -2.01
N LEU A 203 -9.97 -10.45 -1.68
CA LEU A 203 -8.82 -10.91 -2.46
C LEU A 203 -9.23 -11.24 -3.90
N VAL A 204 -10.31 -11.99 -4.08
CA VAL A 204 -10.79 -12.38 -5.42
C VAL A 204 -11.26 -11.16 -6.21
N CYS A 205 -12.05 -10.28 -5.59
CA CYS A 205 -12.45 -9.03 -6.23
C CYS A 205 -11.25 -8.14 -6.58
N GLY A 206 -10.27 -8.07 -5.68
CA GLY A 206 -9.05 -7.28 -5.85
C GLY A 206 -8.18 -7.79 -7.00
N ILE A 207 -8.05 -9.11 -7.17
CA ILE A 207 -7.35 -9.71 -8.31
C ILE A 207 -8.04 -9.32 -9.62
N ALA A 208 -9.37 -9.40 -9.70
CA ALA A 208 -10.10 -8.98 -10.89
C ALA A 208 -9.86 -7.50 -11.23
N ILE A 209 -9.94 -6.61 -10.23
CA ILE A 209 -9.68 -5.17 -10.40
C ILE A 209 -8.24 -4.93 -10.89
N ILE A 210 -7.25 -5.63 -10.33
CA ILE A 210 -5.85 -5.49 -10.77
C ILE A 210 -5.68 -5.96 -12.22
N VAL A 211 -6.32 -7.07 -12.60
CA VAL A 211 -6.29 -7.57 -13.99
C VAL A 211 -6.92 -6.55 -14.95
N ASP A 212 -8.08 -6.02 -14.61
CA ASP A 212 -8.76 -4.98 -15.40
C ASP A 212 -7.91 -3.72 -15.53
N PHE A 213 -7.33 -3.27 -14.41
CA PHE A 213 -6.41 -2.14 -14.42
C PHE A 213 -5.22 -2.41 -15.36
N LEU A 214 -4.61 -3.59 -15.31
CA LEU A 214 -3.49 -3.94 -16.18
C LEU A 214 -3.88 -3.98 -17.66
N ILE A 215 -5.08 -4.48 -17.99
CA ILE A 215 -5.61 -4.47 -19.36
C ILE A 215 -5.78 -3.03 -19.85
N ILE A 216 -6.46 -2.20 -19.05
CA ILE A 216 -6.70 -0.79 -19.36
C ILE A 216 -5.36 -0.05 -19.49
N PHE A 217 -4.48 -0.21 -18.50
CA PHE A 217 -3.20 0.49 -18.40
C PHE A 217 -2.27 0.15 -19.57
N ARG A 218 -2.20 -1.13 -19.97
CA ARG A 218 -1.43 -1.55 -21.13
C ARG A 218 -1.93 -0.90 -22.43
N GLN A 219 -3.24 -0.64 -22.54
CA GLN A 219 -3.83 -0.06 -23.76
C GLN A 219 -3.45 1.41 -23.97
N ILE A 220 -3.21 2.14 -22.89
CA ILE A 220 -2.94 3.57 -22.84
C ILE A 220 -1.45 3.91 -22.68
N GLN A 221 -0.61 2.91 -22.42
CA GLN A 221 0.84 3.03 -22.48
C GLN A 221 1.34 3.11 -23.93
N THR A 222 2.26 4.03 -24.18
CA THR A 222 2.98 4.22 -25.45
C THR A 222 4.48 4.29 -25.19
N GLU A 223 5.32 4.16 -26.23
CA GLU A 223 6.78 4.30 -26.09
C GLU A 223 7.19 5.63 -25.44
N ASP A 224 6.46 6.71 -25.75
CA ASP A 224 6.73 8.06 -25.21
C ASP A 224 6.02 8.37 -23.88
N GLY A 225 5.28 7.42 -23.29
CA GLY A 225 4.52 7.64 -22.05
C GLY A 225 3.08 7.15 -22.07
N PHE A 226 2.11 8.07 -21.98
CA PHE A 226 0.70 7.72 -21.77
C PHE A 226 -0.25 8.56 -22.62
N LYS A 227 -1.14 7.91 -23.38
CA LYS A 227 -2.20 8.57 -24.16
C LYS A 227 -3.56 8.07 -23.72
N ILE A 228 -4.22 8.82 -22.84
CA ILE A 228 -5.56 8.50 -22.29
C ILE A 228 -6.58 8.23 -23.41
N THR A 229 -6.49 8.92 -24.55
CA THR A 229 -7.40 8.74 -25.68
C THR A 229 -7.41 7.31 -26.23
N LEU A 230 -6.32 6.56 -26.05
CA LEU A 230 -6.25 5.15 -26.45
C LEU A 230 -7.13 4.24 -25.59
N ILE A 231 -7.66 4.71 -24.46
CA ILE A 231 -8.56 3.92 -23.60
C ILE A 231 -9.83 3.50 -24.37
N ALA A 232 -10.22 4.25 -25.40
CA ALA A 232 -11.34 3.93 -26.28
C ALA A 232 -11.14 2.59 -27.02
N ASN A 233 -9.89 2.14 -27.20
CA ASN A 233 -9.56 0.87 -27.84
C ASN A 233 -9.59 -0.32 -26.87
N THR A 234 -9.86 -0.08 -25.58
CA THR A 234 -9.95 -1.15 -24.58
C THR A 234 -11.14 -2.06 -24.88
N ASN A 235 -10.94 -3.37 -24.75
CA ASN A 235 -12.06 -4.32 -24.77
C ASN A 235 -12.88 -4.20 -23.48
N TRP A 236 -13.82 -3.24 -23.46
CA TRP A 236 -14.69 -2.98 -22.31
C TRP A 236 -15.61 -4.13 -21.94
N MET A 237 -15.95 -5.00 -22.91
CA MET A 237 -16.72 -6.21 -22.64
C MET A 237 -15.90 -7.18 -21.78
N LEU A 238 -14.63 -7.41 -22.12
CA LEU A 238 -13.72 -8.25 -21.35
C LEU A 238 -13.53 -7.70 -19.92
N VAL A 239 -13.28 -6.40 -19.80
CA VAL A 239 -13.16 -5.71 -18.49
C VAL A 239 -14.44 -5.91 -17.66
N GLY A 240 -15.62 -5.70 -18.25
CA GLY A 240 -16.89 -5.89 -17.56
C GLY A 240 -17.12 -7.34 -17.10
N VAL A 241 -16.73 -8.32 -17.92
CA VAL A 241 -16.84 -9.75 -17.60
C VAL A 241 -15.89 -10.13 -16.45
N ILE A 242 -14.63 -9.70 -16.49
CA ILE A 242 -13.65 -9.99 -15.44
C ILE A 242 -14.12 -9.42 -14.10
N LEU A 243 -14.57 -8.16 -14.10
CA LEU A 243 -15.12 -7.53 -12.90
C LEU A 243 -16.34 -8.27 -12.35
N LEU A 244 -17.30 -8.63 -13.23
CA LEU A 244 -18.51 -9.36 -12.83
C LEU A 244 -18.18 -10.73 -12.23
N VAL A 245 -17.30 -11.49 -12.89
CA VAL A 245 -16.84 -12.80 -12.39
C VAL A 245 -16.11 -12.62 -11.05
N GLY A 246 -15.24 -11.61 -10.94
CA GLY A 246 -14.55 -11.29 -9.69
C GLY A 246 -15.50 -11.03 -8.53
N VAL A 247 -16.55 -10.23 -8.75
CA VAL A 247 -17.58 -9.94 -7.74
C VAL A 247 -18.37 -11.19 -7.35
N ILE A 248 -18.79 -11.99 -8.33
CA ILE A 248 -19.56 -13.23 -8.07
C ILE A 248 -18.70 -14.22 -7.29
N VAL A 249 -17.49 -14.53 -7.76
CA VAL A 249 -16.60 -15.51 -7.12
C VAL A 249 -16.13 -14.99 -5.76
N GLY A 250 -15.87 -13.69 -5.62
CA GLY A 250 -15.54 -13.07 -4.34
C GLY A 250 -16.69 -13.16 -3.32
N GLY A 251 -17.92 -12.88 -3.75
CA GLY A 251 -19.13 -13.04 -2.94
C GLY A 251 -19.33 -14.50 -2.51
N LEU A 252 -19.21 -15.45 -3.43
CA LEU A 252 -19.27 -16.88 -3.13
C LEU A 252 -18.20 -17.30 -2.13
N THR A 253 -16.96 -16.84 -2.32
CA THR A 253 -15.83 -17.16 -1.42
C THR A 253 -16.07 -16.60 -0.02
N TYR A 254 -16.60 -15.38 0.09
CA TYR A 254 -17.03 -14.80 1.37
C TYR A 254 -18.10 -15.66 2.05
N VAL A 255 -19.16 -16.02 1.33
CA VAL A 255 -20.28 -16.82 1.85
C VAL A 255 -19.81 -18.21 2.27
N ILE A 256 -19.06 -18.91 1.42
CA ILE A 256 -18.51 -20.24 1.72
C ILE A 256 -17.62 -20.18 2.96
N THR A 257 -16.72 -19.20 3.06
CA THR A 257 -15.86 -19.04 4.24
C THR A 257 -16.69 -18.86 5.50
N LYS A 258 -17.76 -18.03 5.45
CA LYS A 258 -18.67 -17.80 6.58
C LYS A 258 -19.45 -19.07 6.97
N LEU A 259 -19.90 -19.86 5.99
CA LEU A 259 -20.64 -21.11 6.21
C LEU A 259 -19.76 -22.21 6.81
N VAL A 260 -18.55 -22.41 6.28
CA VAL A 260 -17.57 -23.39 6.82
C VAL A 260 -17.23 -23.06 8.27
N VAL A 261 -17.08 -21.76 8.56
CA VAL A 261 -16.87 -21.25 9.91
C VAL A 261 -18.04 -21.56 10.84
N SER A 262 -19.28 -21.39 10.38
CA SER A 262 -20.49 -21.63 11.18
C SER A 262 -20.63 -23.11 11.54
N LYS A 263 -20.43 -24.02 10.56
CA LYS A 263 -20.53 -25.48 10.78
C LYS A 263 -19.53 -26.02 11.81
N LYS A 264 -18.35 -25.42 11.96
CA LYS A 264 -17.39 -25.81 13.02
C LYS A 264 -17.86 -25.50 14.44
N LYS A 265 -18.80 -24.56 14.63
CA LYS A 265 -19.35 -24.25 15.97
C LYS A 265 -20.39 -25.28 16.43
N THR A 266 -21.10 -25.93 15.51
CA THR A 266 -22.19 -26.87 15.83
C THR A 266 -21.70 -28.31 16.13
N VAL A 267 -20.43 -28.63 15.86
CA VAL A 267 -19.88 -29.99 16.01
C VAL A 267 -19.04 -30.16 17.29
N LEU A 268 -18.78 -29.08 18.06
CA LEU A 268 -18.13 -29.23 19.37
C LEU A 268 -19.20 -29.60 20.41
N PRO A 269 -19.11 -30.76 21.08
CA PRO A 269 -20.01 -31.06 22.18
C PRO A 269 -19.80 -30.01 23.26
N ARG A 270 -20.91 -29.52 23.80
CA ARG A 270 -20.95 -28.75 25.05
C ARG A 270 -20.15 -29.58 26.06
N ARG A 271 -18.96 -29.10 26.48
CA ARG A 271 -18.32 -29.69 27.65
C ARG A 271 -19.23 -29.35 28.82
N GLU A 272 -20.07 -30.31 29.19
CA GLU A 272 -20.64 -30.36 30.52
C GLU A 272 -19.50 -30.67 31.51
N ASN A 273 -19.58 -30.00 32.66
CA ASN A 273 -18.71 -29.99 33.84
C ASN A 273 -17.79 -28.77 33.95
#